data_AF-A0A8E2DZA6-F1
#
_entry.id   AF-A0A8E2DZA6-F1
#
_cell.length_a   1.000
_cell.length_b   1.000
_cell.length_c   1.000
_cell.angle_alpha   90.00
_cell.angle_beta   90.00
_cell.angle_gamma   90.00
#
_symmetry.space_group_name_H-M   'P 1'
#
loop_
_entity.id
_entity.type
_entity.pdbx_description
1 polymer ?
#
loop_
_entity_poly.entity_id
_entity_poly.type
_entity_poly.pdbx_seq_one_letter_code
_entity_poly.pdbx_strand_id
1 'polypeptide(L)'
;IGSGIATSFPFHATGSDFKNALENSLDIVVSSYTPTIKALKYLRQNGSSTKVNSILVITMPTTPGQIDLSSVEKEKDAIKFICKDICPFKELRLPIVEKVVERIPYATIIHFTYYKVLNWVNFFKSHLLLQKTIELEPMVNKLTVLRILAVQTQYKLKIIFLSTCSTA
;
A
#
# COMPACT_ATOMS: atom_id res chain seq x y z
N ILE A 1 -11.22 16.05 2.83
CA ILE A 1 -10.89 16.09 1.37
C ILE A 1 -9.86 17.18 1.20
N GLY A 2 -8.61 16.84 0.88
CA GLY A 2 -7.60 17.85 0.55
C GLY A 2 -7.66 18.21 -0.94
N SER A 3 -7.32 19.45 -1.30
CA SER A 3 -7.20 19.88 -2.70
C SER A 3 -5.84 20.54 -2.93
N GLY A 4 -5.25 20.29 -4.11
CA GLY A 4 -3.93 20.83 -4.45
C GLY A 4 -2.87 20.50 -3.40
N ILE A 5 -2.09 21.50 -2.98
CA ILE A 5 -1.05 21.35 -1.96
C ILE A 5 -1.60 20.92 -0.59
N ALA A 6 -2.86 21.22 -0.26
CA ALA A 6 -3.44 20.81 1.01
C ALA A 6 -3.62 19.28 1.11
N THR A 7 -3.48 18.54 0.00
CA THR A 7 -3.45 17.06 0.04
C THR A 7 -2.25 16.49 0.79
N SER A 8 -1.15 17.24 0.93
CA SER A 8 0.03 16.81 1.68
C SER A 8 -0.01 17.17 3.16
N PHE A 9 -1.02 17.94 3.61
CA PHE A 9 -1.10 18.34 5.00
C PHE A 9 -1.60 17.16 5.87
N PRO A 10 -0.92 16.84 6.98
CA PRO A 10 -1.30 15.74 7.85
C PRO A 10 -2.46 16.16 8.76
N PHE A 11 -3.62 16.50 8.18
CA PHE A 11 -4.78 16.96 8.94
C PHE A 11 -5.18 15.99 10.06
N HIS A 12 -4.97 14.69 9.85
CA HIS A 12 -5.16 13.65 10.86
C HIS A 12 -4.31 13.89 12.11
N ALA A 13 -3.12 14.48 12.01
CA ALA A 13 -2.21 14.78 13.12
C ALA A 13 -2.32 16.22 13.64
N THR A 14 -3.39 16.95 13.31
CA THR A 14 -3.58 18.33 13.78
C THR A 14 -3.91 18.32 15.28
N GLY A 15 -3.19 19.10 16.07
CA GLY A 15 -3.43 19.26 17.52
C GLY A 15 -3.03 20.65 18.00
N SER A 16 -3.51 21.02 19.18
CA SER A 16 -3.14 22.26 19.87
C SER A 16 -1.97 21.96 20.80
N ASP A 17 -0.76 22.37 20.40
CA ASP A 17 0.49 22.30 21.17
C ASP A 17 1.26 20.96 21.13
N PHE A 18 2.06 20.77 20.06
CA PHE A 18 2.91 19.58 19.83
C PHE A 18 3.96 19.30 20.91
N LYS A 19 4.21 20.24 21.85
CA LYS A 19 5.21 20.05 22.90
C LYS A 19 4.68 19.28 24.10
N ASN A 20 3.39 19.39 24.42
CA ASN A 20 2.82 18.86 25.67
C ASN A 20 1.41 18.25 25.54
N ALA A 21 0.74 18.38 24.38
CA ALA A 21 -0.62 17.90 24.24
C ALA A 21 -0.67 16.45 23.71
N LEU A 22 -1.23 15.56 24.52
CA LEU A 22 -1.82 14.28 24.10
C LEU A 22 -3.16 14.48 23.37
N GLU A 23 -3.54 15.74 23.11
CA GLU A 23 -4.78 16.12 22.43
C GLU A 23 -4.48 16.48 20.98
N ASN A 24 -4.46 15.46 20.13
CA ASN A 24 -4.38 15.64 18.68
C ASN A 24 -5.51 14.84 18.00
N SER A 25 -5.78 15.18 16.74
CA SER A 25 -6.89 14.58 15.99
C SER A 25 -6.69 13.08 15.74
N LEU A 26 -5.47 12.53 15.81
CA LEU A 26 -5.22 11.10 15.66
C LEU A 26 -5.82 10.32 16.83
N ASP A 27 -5.76 10.88 18.04
CA ASP A 27 -6.17 10.17 19.26
C ASP A 27 -7.70 10.09 19.42
N ILE A 28 -8.44 10.99 18.76
CA ILE A 28 -9.90 11.11 18.93
C ILE A 28 -10.71 10.90 17.65
N VAL A 29 -10.09 10.91 16.45
CA VAL A 29 -10.80 10.81 15.17
C VAL A 29 -10.16 9.79 14.23
N VAL A 30 -10.97 8.85 13.74
CA VAL A 30 -10.60 7.98 12.61
C VAL A 30 -10.76 8.77 11.30
N SER A 31 -9.65 9.32 10.83
CA SER A 31 -9.62 10.12 9.60
C SER A 31 -9.37 9.28 8.34
N SER A 32 -9.98 9.66 7.22
CA SER A 32 -9.71 9.07 5.91
C SER A 32 -9.78 10.12 4.81
N TYR A 33 -8.94 9.97 3.78
CA TYR A 33 -8.83 10.91 2.68
C TYR A 33 -9.41 10.32 1.40
N THR A 34 -10.10 11.16 0.64
CA THR A 34 -10.64 10.81 -0.69
C THR A 34 -10.35 11.96 -1.65
N PRO A 35 -9.91 11.69 -2.89
CA PRO A 35 -9.47 12.72 -3.82
C PRO A 35 -10.63 13.60 -4.31
N THR A 36 -11.86 13.08 -4.35
CA THR A 36 -13.03 13.83 -4.80
C THR A 36 -14.31 13.38 -4.07
N ILE A 37 -15.31 14.28 -4.02
CA ILE A 37 -16.65 13.95 -3.55
C ILE A 37 -17.28 12.85 -4.43
N LYS A 38 -17.01 12.85 -5.74
CA LYS A 38 -17.48 11.82 -6.67
C LYS A 38 -16.94 10.44 -6.31
N ALA A 39 -15.64 10.33 -5.99
CA ALA A 39 -15.03 9.08 -5.52
C ALA A 39 -15.65 8.61 -4.20
N LEU A 40 -15.89 9.53 -3.25
CA LEU A 40 -16.56 9.20 -1.99
C LEU A 40 -17.98 8.65 -2.22
N LYS A 41 -18.78 9.34 -3.05
CA LYS A 41 -20.14 8.90 -3.40
C LYS A 41 -20.12 7.53 -4.06
N TYR A 42 -19.20 7.32 -5.01
CA TYR A 42 -19.02 6.01 -5.67
C TYR A 42 -18.69 4.90 -4.67
N LEU A 43 -17.76 5.14 -3.74
CA LEU A 43 -17.39 4.17 -2.71
C LEU A 43 -18.55 3.87 -1.75
N ARG A 44 -19.36 4.86 -1.39
CA ARG A 44 -20.54 4.64 -0.53
C ARG A 44 -21.64 3.83 -1.23
N GLN A 45 -21.85 4.06 -2.53
CA GLN A 45 -22.90 3.38 -3.30
C GLN A 45 -22.51 1.95 -3.69
N ASN A 46 -21.21 1.71 -3.95
CA ASN A 46 -20.71 0.41 -4.41
C ASN A 46 -19.93 -0.34 -3.31
N GLY A 47 -19.86 0.21 -2.10
CA GLY A 47 -19.22 -0.39 -0.95
C GLY A 47 -20.09 -1.52 -0.41
N SER A 48 -19.82 -2.75 -0.87
CA SER A 48 -20.37 -3.95 -0.24
C SER A 48 -19.48 -4.38 0.92
N SER A 49 -20.10 -4.89 2.00
CA SER A 49 -19.43 -5.64 3.06
C SER A 49 -18.78 -6.88 2.42
N THR A 50 -17.53 -6.72 2.00
CA THR A 50 -16.76 -7.80 1.38
C THR A 50 -16.11 -8.62 2.48
N LYS A 51 -16.48 -9.90 2.56
CA LYS A 51 -15.78 -10.84 3.44
C LYS A 51 -14.32 -10.91 2.99
N VAL A 52 -13.40 -10.73 3.94
CA VAL A 52 -11.96 -10.85 3.69
C VAL A 52 -11.67 -12.31 3.39
N ASN A 53 -11.40 -12.62 2.12
CA ASN A 53 -11.25 -14.00 1.65
C ASN A 53 -9.77 -14.38 1.44
N SER A 54 -8.86 -13.42 1.38
CA SER A 54 -7.42 -13.66 1.46
C SER A 54 -6.64 -12.36 1.60
N ILE A 55 -5.45 -12.48 2.17
CA ILE A 55 -4.40 -11.47 2.14
C ILE A 55 -3.25 -11.93 1.23
N LEU A 56 -2.73 -11.01 0.42
CA LEU A 56 -1.52 -11.18 -0.37
C LEU A 56 -0.45 -10.24 0.17
N VAL A 57 0.61 -10.78 0.77
CA VAL A 57 1.76 -10.02 1.25
C VAL A 57 2.88 -10.08 0.22
N ILE A 58 3.34 -8.92 -0.22
CA ILE A 58 4.40 -8.76 -1.22
C ILE A 58 5.59 -8.10 -0.53
N THR A 59 6.73 -8.79 -0.53
CA THR A 59 7.93 -8.38 0.21
C THR A 59 9.11 -8.16 -0.73
N MET A 60 9.83 -7.04 -0.51
CA MET A 60 11.10 -6.71 -1.15
C MET A 60 12.16 -6.42 -0.07
N PRO A 61 12.63 -7.44 0.68
CA PRO A 61 13.60 -7.25 1.77
C PRO A 61 14.96 -6.76 1.26
N THR A 62 15.34 -7.15 0.04
CA THR A 62 16.54 -6.66 -0.65
C THR A 62 16.11 -6.00 -1.95
N THR A 63 16.77 -4.92 -2.35
CA THR A 63 16.50 -4.23 -3.63
C THR A 63 17.82 -3.78 -4.23
N PRO A 64 18.13 -4.14 -5.49
CA PRO A 64 19.38 -3.75 -6.13
C PRO A 64 19.62 -2.24 -6.05
N GLY A 65 20.80 -1.85 -5.55
CA GLY A 65 21.18 -0.44 -5.39
C GLY A 65 20.49 0.29 -4.23
N GLN A 66 19.85 -0.42 -3.30
CA GLN A 66 19.28 0.12 -2.06
C GLN A 66 19.82 -0.64 -0.84
N ILE A 67 19.60 -0.08 0.35
CA ILE A 67 19.94 -0.72 1.63
C ILE A 67 18.94 -1.87 1.89
N ASP A 68 19.33 -2.92 2.60
CA ASP A 68 18.40 -4.00 2.93
C ASP A 68 17.40 -3.59 4.01
N LEU A 69 16.15 -4.02 3.86
CA LEU A 69 15.07 -3.79 4.82
C LEU A 69 14.92 -4.97 5.78
N SER A 70 15.72 -4.97 6.85
CA SER A 70 15.73 -6.05 7.85
C SER A 70 14.39 -6.30 8.57
N SER A 71 13.50 -5.32 8.57
CA SER A 71 12.20 -5.39 9.26
C SER A 71 11.09 -6.01 8.41
N VAL A 72 11.28 -6.16 7.09
CA VAL A 72 10.25 -6.69 6.18
C VAL A 72 9.82 -8.09 6.57
N GLU A 73 10.77 -8.95 6.96
CA GLU A 73 10.47 -10.30 7.40
C GLU A 73 9.68 -10.32 8.70
N LYS A 74 10.05 -9.46 9.67
CA LYS A 74 9.33 -9.34 10.95
C LYS A 74 7.89 -8.90 10.73
N GLU A 75 7.67 -7.91 9.87
CA GLU A 75 6.34 -7.41 9.52
C GLU A 75 5.48 -8.50 8.85
N LYS A 76 6.06 -9.19 7.87
CA LYS A 76 5.40 -10.31 7.20
C LYS A 76 5.01 -11.42 8.18
N ASP A 77 5.93 -11.83 9.05
CA ASP A 77 5.68 -12.91 10.01
C ASP A 77 4.59 -12.53 11.02
N ALA A 78 4.55 -11.26 11.46
CA ALA A 78 3.48 -10.75 12.30
C ALA A 78 2.11 -10.80 11.60
N ILE A 79 2.03 -10.39 10.32
CA ILE A 79 0.79 -10.48 9.53
C ILE A 79 0.36 -11.94 9.36
N LYS A 80 1.31 -12.83 9.03
CA LYS A 80 1.05 -14.26 8.86
C LYS A 80 0.50 -14.88 10.15
N PHE A 81 1.05 -14.50 11.29
CA PHE A 81 0.59 -14.94 12.60
C PHE A 81 -0.86 -14.52 12.87
N ILE A 82 -1.20 -13.24 12.64
CA ILE A 82 -2.55 -12.71 12.86
C ILE A 82 -3.56 -13.36 11.89
N CYS A 83 -3.18 -13.59 10.64
CA CYS A 83 -4.09 -14.12 9.63
C CYS A 83 -4.41 -15.61 9.78
N LYS A 84 -3.66 -16.37 10.58
CA LYS A 84 -3.76 -17.84 10.69
C LYS A 84 -5.20 -18.35 10.81
N ASP A 85 -6.03 -17.66 11.59
CA ASP A 85 -7.42 -18.06 11.87
C ASP A 85 -8.46 -17.11 11.26
N ILE A 86 -8.02 -16.11 10.50
CA ILE A 86 -8.90 -15.06 9.93
C ILE A 86 -9.12 -15.28 8.43
N CYS A 87 -8.03 -15.48 7.67
CA CYS A 87 -8.12 -15.64 6.22
C CYS A 87 -6.85 -16.30 5.64
N PRO A 88 -6.96 -16.90 4.44
CA PRO A 88 -5.80 -17.42 3.71
C PRO A 88 -4.70 -16.37 3.50
N PHE A 89 -3.49 -16.70 3.94
CA PHE A 89 -2.27 -15.91 3.73
C PHE A 89 -1.53 -16.39 2.48
N LYS A 90 -1.17 -15.45 1.59
CA LYS A 90 -0.33 -15.69 0.41
C LYS A 90 0.87 -14.75 0.43
N GLU A 91 2.03 -15.26 0.05
CA GLU A 91 3.28 -14.50 0.02
C GLU A 91 3.84 -14.45 -1.40
N LEU A 92 4.41 -13.30 -1.77
CA LEU A 92 5.29 -13.13 -2.90
C LEU A 92 6.54 -12.39 -2.43
N ARG A 93 7.66 -13.11 -2.31
CA ARG A 93 8.96 -12.55 -1.94
C ARG A 93 9.80 -12.28 -3.17
N LEU A 94 10.39 -11.08 -3.24
CA LEU A 94 11.19 -10.61 -4.38
C LEU A 94 10.51 -10.85 -5.75
N PRO A 95 9.21 -10.56 -5.92
CA PRO A 95 8.53 -10.94 -7.15
C PRO A 95 8.87 -10.02 -8.32
N ILE A 96 8.73 -10.56 -9.52
CA ILE A 96 8.62 -9.76 -10.75
C ILE A 96 7.22 -9.14 -10.89
N VAL A 97 7.13 -8.05 -11.66
CA VAL A 97 5.88 -7.29 -11.86
C VAL A 97 4.75 -8.18 -12.39
N GLU A 98 5.07 -9.06 -13.32
CA GLU A 98 4.12 -9.94 -14.01
C GLU A 98 3.43 -10.88 -13.00
N LYS A 99 4.21 -11.40 -12.04
CA LYS A 99 3.68 -12.29 -10.98
C LYS A 99 2.78 -11.55 -10.01
N VAL A 100 3.10 -10.30 -9.70
CA VAL A 100 2.25 -9.45 -8.86
C VAL A 100 0.92 -9.17 -9.56
N VAL A 101 0.98 -8.74 -10.82
CA VAL A 101 -0.20 -8.44 -11.65
C VAL A 101 -1.11 -9.67 -11.78
N GLU A 102 -0.55 -10.85 -12.02
CA GLU A 102 -1.30 -12.12 -12.08
C GLU A 102 -2.04 -12.41 -10.76
N ARG A 103 -1.48 -12.03 -9.60
CA ARG A 103 -2.03 -12.41 -8.29
C ARG A 103 -3.02 -11.41 -7.71
N ILE A 104 -2.92 -10.12 -8.08
CA ILE A 104 -3.80 -9.04 -7.60
C ILE A 104 -5.29 -9.37 -7.72
N PRO A 105 -5.81 -9.93 -8.84
CA PRO A 105 -7.24 -10.27 -9.00
C PRO A 105 -7.81 -11.17 -7.89
N TYR A 106 -6.99 -12.03 -7.30
CA TYR A 106 -7.41 -13.09 -6.39
C TYR A 106 -7.30 -12.74 -4.90
N ALA A 107 -6.84 -11.53 -4.55
CA ALA A 107 -6.66 -11.07 -3.18
C ALA A 107 -7.75 -10.07 -2.77
N THR A 108 -8.16 -10.09 -1.50
CA THR A 108 -9.05 -9.07 -0.92
C THR A 108 -8.24 -7.94 -0.29
N ILE A 109 -7.19 -8.31 0.45
CA ILE A 109 -6.22 -7.37 1.03
C ILE A 109 -4.88 -7.62 0.35
N ILE A 110 -4.20 -6.55 -0.05
CA ILE A 110 -2.84 -6.61 -0.57
C ILE A 110 -1.97 -5.77 0.34
N HIS A 111 -0.98 -6.39 0.96
CA HIS A 111 -0.02 -5.73 1.82
C HIS A 111 1.33 -5.70 1.13
N PHE A 112 1.88 -4.52 1.01
CA PHE A 112 3.09 -4.27 0.25
C PHE A 112 4.17 -3.73 1.18
N THR A 113 5.35 -4.33 1.15
CA THR A 113 6.51 -3.96 1.99
C THR A 113 7.75 -3.78 1.12
N TYR A 114 8.12 -2.52 0.86
CA TYR A 114 9.20 -2.18 -0.08
C TYR A 114 9.77 -0.77 0.09
N TYR A 115 10.82 -0.50 -0.69
CA TYR A 115 11.21 0.86 -1.04
C TYR A 115 10.22 1.52 -1.99
N LYS A 116 9.75 2.70 -1.61
CA LYS A 116 8.88 3.55 -2.41
C LYS A 116 9.66 4.73 -2.95
N VAL A 117 9.52 4.99 -4.26
CA VAL A 117 10.02 6.22 -4.88
C VAL A 117 8.83 7.11 -5.21
N LEU A 118 8.74 8.23 -4.50
CA LEU A 118 7.69 9.24 -4.67
C LEU A 118 8.06 10.19 -5.81
N ASN A 119 7.10 10.48 -6.70
CA ASN A 119 7.20 11.58 -7.65
C ASN A 119 6.12 12.63 -7.33
N TRP A 120 6.56 13.72 -6.69
CA TRP A 120 5.69 14.79 -6.20
C TRP A 120 5.04 15.64 -7.30
N VAL A 121 5.59 15.59 -8.53
CA VAL A 121 5.05 16.32 -9.69
C VAL A 121 3.97 15.51 -10.41
N ASN A 122 4.08 14.18 -10.39
CA ASN A 122 3.08 13.29 -10.97
C ASN A 122 2.95 12.01 -10.15
N PHE A 123 1.90 11.95 -9.33
CA PHE A 123 1.60 10.80 -8.48
C PHE A 123 1.45 9.48 -9.27
N PHE A 124 0.99 9.51 -10.52
CA PHE A 124 0.90 8.33 -11.38
C PHE A 124 2.26 7.79 -11.82
N LYS A 125 3.32 8.61 -11.75
CA LYS A 125 4.72 8.19 -11.95
C LYS A 125 5.37 7.66 -10.67
N SER A 126 4.69 7.74 -9.53
CA SER A 126 5.14 7.04 -8.32
C SER A 126 5.10 5.53 -8.60
N HIS A 127 6.15 4.85 -8.17
CA HIS A 127 6.34 3.45 -8.50
C HIS A 127 6.97 2.70 -7.34
N LEU A 128 6.68 1.41 -7.34
CA LEU A 128 7.20 0.43 -6.41
C LEU A 128 8.35 -0.27 -7.11
N LEU A 129 9.50 -0.35 -6.45
CA LEU A 129 10.66 -1.04 -6.99
C LEU A 129 10.49 -2.54 -6.73
N LEU A 130 10.40 -3.32 -7.81
CA LEU A 130 10.36 -4.77 -7.81
C LEU A 130 11.58 -5.33 -8.55
N GLN A 131 11.84 -6.63 -8.43
CA GLN A 131 12.91 -7.28 -9.18
C GLN A 131 12.48 -7.50 -10.65
N LYS A 132 13.42 -7.39 -11.59
CA LYS A 132 13.17 -7.61 -13.03
C LYS A 132 13.41 -9.07 -13.46
N THR A 133 14.44 -9.72 -12.91
CA THR A 133 14.89 -11.05 -13.34
C THR A 133 15.70 -11.76 -12.23
N ILE A 134 15.74 -13.09 -12.29
CA ILE A 134 16.57 -13.99 -11.44
C ILE A 134 17.96 -14.21 -12.09
N GLU A 135 18.31 -13.48 -13.15
CA GLU A 135 19.62 -13.58 -13.82
C GLU A 135 20.74 -12.89 -13.04
N LEU A 136 21.99 -13.18 -13.44
CA LEU A 136 23.27 -12.81 -12.79
C LEU A 136 23.38 -11.34 -12.35
N GLU A 137 22.64 -10.42 -12.99
CA GLU A 137 22.54 -9.02 -12.57
C GLU A 137 21.08 -8.64 -12.26
N PRO A 138 20.70 -8.51 -10.98
CA PRO A 138 19.34 -8.16 -10.63
C PRO A 138 19.07 -6.69 -11.00
N MET A 139 18.24 -6.48 -12.02
CA MET A 139 17.76 -5.15 -12.39
C MET A 139 16.46 -4.80 -11.66
N VAL A 140 16.20 -3.49 -11.49
CA VAL A 140 14.96 -2.99 -10.88
C VAL A 140 13.87 -2.79 -11.94
N ASN A 141 12.67 -3.33 -11.67
CA ASN A 141 11.46 -3.13 -12.45
C ASN A 141 10.47 -2.25 -11.68
N LYS A 142 9.71 -1.41 -12.38
CA LYS A 142 8.84 -0.40 -11.78
C LYS A 142 7.38 -0.83 -11.88
N LEU A 143 6.75 -1.14 -10.75
CA LEU A 143 5.30 -1.30 -10.68
C LEU A 143 4.67 0.07 -10.43
N THR A 144 4.08 0.66 -11.46
CA THR A 144 3.37 1.95 -11.37
C THR A 144 1.95 1.77 -10.85
N VAL A 145 1.42 2.82 -10.23
CA VAL A 145 0.01 2.87 -9.81
C VAL A 145 -0.94 2.61 -10.99
N LEU A 146 -0.62 3.11 -12.18
CA LEU A 146 -1.40 2.86 -13.40
C LEU A 146 -1.51 1.38 -13.75
N ARG A 147 -0.43 0.60 -13.62
CA ARG A 147 -0.46 -0.84 -13.86
C ARG A 147 -1.34 -1.58 -12.84
N ILE A 148 -1.32 -1.16 -11.58
CA ILE A 148 -2.21 -1.72 -10.55
C ILE A 148 -3.67 -1.42 -10.89
N LEU A 149 -3.99 -0.17 -11.26
CA LEU A 149 -5.34 0.25 -11.61
C LEU A 149 -5.89 -0.46 -12.85
N ALA A 150 -5.06 -0.69 -13.87
CA ALA A 150 -5.47 -1.39 -15.10
C ALA A 150 -5.95 -2.83 -14.84
N VAL A 151 -5.38 -3.49 -13.83
CA VAL A 151 -5.67 -4.88 -13.45
C VAL A 151 -6.87 -4.98 -12.50
N GLN A 152 -7.29 -3.86 -11.90
CA GLN A 152 -8.37 -3.80 -10.90
C GLN A 152 -9.78 -3.72 -11.52
N THR A 153 -9.89 -3.61 -12.84
CA THR A 153 -11.12 -3.25 -13.57
C THR A 153 -12.28 -4.26 -13.48
N GLN A 154 -12.10 -5.42 -12.86
CA GLN A 154 -13.14 -6.40 -12.60
C GLN A 154 -13.42 -6.54 -11.08
N TYR A 155 -14.28 -5.66 -10.59
CA TYR A 155 -15.08 -5.73 -9.35
C TYR A 155 -14.62 -6.69 -8.24
N LYS A 156 -13.93 -6.11 -7.24
CA LYS A 156 -13.97 -6.43 -5.80
C LYS A 156 -13.29 -5.25 -5.09
N LEU A 157 -13.91 -4.73 -4.04
CA LEU A 157 -13.27 -3.68 -3.24
C LEU A 157 -12.02 -4.30 -2.59
N LYS A 158 -10.85 -3.70 -2.82
CA LYS A 158 -9.57 -4.20 -2.33
C LYS A 158 -8.95 -3.15 -1.43
N ILE A 159 -8.46 -3.58 -0.29
CA ILE A 159 -7.63 -2.75 0.58
C ILE A 159 -6.19 -3.00 0.17
N ILE A 160 -5.48 -1.95 -0.22
CA ILE A 160 -4.06 -1.99 -0.51
C ILE A 160 -3.35 -1.22 0.60
N PHE A 161 -2.56 -1.94 1.40
CA PHE A 161 -1.72 -1.36 2.43
C PHE A 161 -0.29 -1.21 1.91
N LEU A 162 0.30 -0.03 2.05
CA LEU A 162 1.65 0.29 1.56
C LEU A 162 2.55 0.58 2.78
N SER A 163 3.34 -0.40 3.21
CA SER A 163 4.36 -0.24 4.25
C SER A 163 5.70 0.14 3.61
N THR A 164 6.14 1.38 3.81
CA THR A 164 7.33 1.92 3.13
C THR A 164 8.03 2.95 4.02
N CYS A 165 9.34 3.12 3.84
CA CYS A 165 10.14 4.06 4.65
C CYS A 165 9.78 5.56 4.47
N SER A 166 8.85 5.90 3.57
CA SER A 166 8.33 7.26 3.35
C SER A 166 6.82 7.23 3.05
N THR A 167 6.03 6.93 4.07
CA THR A 167 4.57 7.12 4.04
C THR A 167 4.16 8.30 4.91
N ALA A 168 4.10 9.47 4.30
CA ALA A 168 3.17 10.55 4.63
C ALA A 168 2.93 11.35 3.34
#